data_AF-A0A7X0PIA8-F1
#
_entry.id   AF-A0A7X0PIA8-F1
#
_cell.length_a   1.000
_cell.length_b   1.000
_cell.length_c   1.000
_cell.angle_alpha   90.00
_cell.angle_beta   90.00
_cell.angle_gamma   90.00
#
_symmetry.space_group_name_H-M   'P 1'
#
loop_
_entity.id
_entity.type
_entity.pdbx_description
1 polymer ?
#
loop_
_entity_poly.entity_id
_entity_poly.type
_entity_poly.pdbx_seq_one_letter_code
_entity_poly.pdbx_strand_id
1 'polypeptide(L)'
;MSLQSQIDELGARLSGLIRRLSECGYVFDRPEAVLPGPDPRAAEVIDRISREVGPVPEALALFWLRVGSVDLSGSHPDWKEPAQCPDQLIVFPASLALYHLEDDEGGRLEYDLPFQIVVAPDELHKANTSGGPPYSVSVPSAAMDPPLNNSSEAETFLEHIDRALRCGGFPGLAGCKDHGWPLDSLKC
;
A
#
# COMPACT_ATOMS: atom_id res chain seq x y z
N MET A 1 -8.01 7.82 20.09
CA MET A 1 -8.32 8.07 18.67
C MET A 1 -8.99 6.80 18.13
N SER A 2 -10.10 6.88 17.42
CA SER A 2 -10.71 5.70 16.81
C SER A 2 -9.95 5.29 15.55
N LEU A 3 -10.04 4.01 15.15
CA LEU A 3 -9.41 3.52 13.92
C LEU A 3 -9.87 4.31 12.69
N GLN A 4 -11.17 4.63 12.61
CA GLN A 4 -11.69 5.49 11.56
C GLN A 4 -11.02 6.88 11.54
N SER A 5 -10.89 7.55 12.69
CA SER A 5 -10.23 8.86 12.73
C SER A 5 -8.73 8.80 12.38
N GLN A 6 -8.07 7.68 12.68
CA GLN A 6 -6.69 7.44 12.26
C GLN A 6 -6.58 7.32 10.73
N ILE A 7 -7.50 6.60 10.10
CA ILE A 7 -7.54 6.41 8.64
C ILE A 7 -7.91 7.70 7.92
N ASP A 8 -8.84 8.48 8.46
CA ASP A 8 -9.19 9.79 7.93
C ASP A 8 -7.98 10.75 7.96
N GLU A 9 -7.22 10.75 9.06
CA GLU A 9 -5.97 11.53 9.18
C GLU A 9 -4.89 11.05 8.21
N LEU A 10 -4.74 9.72 8.03
CA LEU A 10 -3.84 9.14 7.03
C LEU A 10 -4.18 9.61 5.61
N GLY A 11 -5.47 9.62 5.25
CA GLY A 11 -5.93 10.13 3.95
C GLY A 11 -5.59 11.62 3.74
N ALA A 12 -5.71 12.44 4.79
CA ALA A 12 -5.32 13.85 4.74
C ALA A 12 -3.80 14.03 4.56
N ARG A 13 -2.99 13.24 5.27
CA ARG A 13 -1.52 13.25 5.14
C ARG A 13 -1.07 12.79 3.76
N LEU A 14 -1.68 11.74 3.21
CA LEU A 14 -1.45 11.28 1.83
C LEU A 14 -1.73 12.39 0.81
N SER A 15 -2.88 13.04 0.91
CA SER A 15 -3.26 14.15 0.04
C SER A 15 -2.23 15.30 0.11
N GLY A 16 -1.77 15.62 1.33
CA GLY A 16 -0.73 16.62 1.56
C GLY A 16 0.63 16.23 0.95
N LEU A 17 1.01 14.96 1.05
CA LEU A 17 2.24 14.43 0.46
C LEU A 17 2.19 14.51 -1.07
N ILE A 18 1.12 14.04 -1.69
CA ILE A 18 0.96 14.04 -3.15
C ILE A 18 1.09 15.45 -3.71
N ARG A 19 0.45 16.44 -3.07
CA ARG A 19 0.59 17.85 -3.46
C ARG A 19 2.05 18.31 -3.43
N ARG A 20 2.79 18.00 -2.34
CA ARG A 20 4.22 18.36 -2.23
C ARG A 20 5.07 17.66 -3.27
N LEU A 21 4.81 16.39 -3.56
CA LEU A 21 5.51 15.65 -4.62
C LEU A 21 5.34 16.34 -5.97
N SER A 22 4.11 16.71 -6.34
CA SER A 22 3.84 17.46 -7.57
C SER A 22 4.53 18.83 -7.58
N GLU A 23 4.48 19.58 -6.48
CA GLU A 23 5.13 20.89 -6.35
C GLU A 23 6.65 20.81 -6.47
N CYS A 24 7.24 19.69 -6.03
CA CYS A 24 8.66 19.42 -6.16
C CYS A 24 9.05 18.81 -7.52
N GLY A 25 8.12 18.67 -8.46
CA GLY A 25 8.41 18.19 -9.82
C GLY A 25 8.41 16.66 -9.99
N TYR A 26 7.90 15.91 -9.01
CA TYR A 26 7.75 14.46 -9.12
C TYR A 26 6.74 14.12 -10.22
N VAL A 27 7.09 13.17 -11.08
CA VAL A 27 6.27 12.71 -12.20
C VAL A 27 5.73 11.33 -11.87
N PHE A 28 4.42 11.25 -11.64
CA PHE A 28 3.73 9.97 -11.42
C PHE A 28 3.58 9.20 -12.73
N ASP A 29 3.81 7.89 -12.69
CA ASP A 29 3.63 7.01 -13.86
C ASP A 29 2.15 6.89 -14.25
N ARG A 30 1.27 6.90 -13.24
CA ARG A 30 -0.19 6.76 -13.38
C ARG A 30 -0.92 7.86 -12.60
N PRO A 31 -0.97 9.11 -13.08
CA PRO A 31 -1.57 10.24 -12.35
C PRO A 31 -3.01 10.00 -11.86
N GLU A 32 -3.80 9.23 -12.61
CA GLU A 32 -5.17 8.85 -12.29
C GLU A 32 -5.28 7.84 -11.13
N ALA A 33 -4.20 7.10 -10.85
CA ALA A 33 -4.15 6.05 -9.82
C ALA A 33 -3.53 6.53 -8.49
N VAL A 34 -2.97 7.74 -8.45
CA VAL A 34 -2.18 8.24 -7.31
C VAL A 34 -2.97 8.25 -6.01
N LEU A 35 -4.19 8.80 -6.04
CA LEU A 35 -5.14 8.78 -4.92
C LEU A 35 -6.54 9.09 -5.48
N PRO A 36 -7.19 8.12 -6.15
CA PRO A 36 -8.49 8.34 -6.82
C PRO A 36 -9.64 8.62 -5.84
N GLY A 37 -9.40 8.43 -4.54
CA GLY A 37 -10.39 8.48 -3.47
C GLY A 37 -10.98 7.10 -3.17
N PRO A 38 -12.00 7.04 -2.29
CA PRO A 38 -12.63 5.79 -1.87
C PRO A 38 -13.01 4.88 -3.04
N ASP A 39 -12.69 3.59 -2.93
CA ASP A 39 -13.03 2.63 -3.98
C ASP A 39 -14.54 2.40 -4.01
N PRO A 40 -15.24 2.69 -5.12
CA PRO A 40 -16.70 2.57 -5.20
C PRO A 40 -17.20 1.14 -5.05
N ARG A 41 -16.33 0.14 -5.26
CA ARG A 41 -16.65 -1.29 -5.08
C ARG A 41 -16.16 -1.86 -3.76
N ALA A 42 -15.52 -1.07 -2.89
CA ALA A 42 -14.97 -1.54 -1.63
C ALA A 42 -15.97 -2.36 -0.80
N ALA A 43 -17.20 -1.85 -0.62
CA ALA A 43 -18.22 -2.53 0.17
C ALA A 43 -18.62 -3.89 -0.42
N GLU A 44 -18.76 -3.98 -1.75
CA GLU A 44 -19.08 -5.22 -2.47
C GLU A 44 -17.95 -6.25 -2.30
N VAL A 45 -16.70 -5.81 -2.49
CA VAL A 45 -15.51 -6.67 -2.35
C VAL A 45 -15.35 -7.17 -0.92
N ILE A 46 -15.47 -6.29 0.07
CA ILE A 46 -15.34 -6.64 1.50
C ILE A 46 -16.37 -7.71 1.87
N ASP A 47 -17.63 -7.54 1.46
CA ASP A 47 -18.70 -8.50 1.72
C ASP A 47 -18.44 -9.84 1.02
N ARG A 48 -17.93 -9.81 -0.22
CA ARG A 48 -17.62 -11.03 -0.98
C ARG A 48 -16.52 -11.84 -0.32
N ILE A 49 -15.37 -11.21 -0.03
CA ILE A 49 -14.25 -11.85 0.66
C ILE A 49 -14.71 -12.36 2.03
N SER A 50 -15.45 -11.55 2.80
CA SER A 50 -15.91 -11.94 4.14
C SER A 50 -16.78 -13.19 4.15
N ARG A 51 -17.59 -13.40 3.11
CA ARG A 51 -18.44 -14.60 2.97
C ARG A 51 -17.67 -15.84 2.54
N GLU A 52 -16.62 -15.70 1.73
CA GLU A 52 -15.91 -16.84 1.14
C GLU A 52 -14.71 -17.31 1.95
N VAL A 53 -13.97 -16.39 2.55
CA VAL A 53 -12.70 -16.69 3.23
C VAL A 53 -12.70 -16.28 4.70
N GLY A 54 -13.58 -15.35 5.09
CA GLY A 54 -13.67 -14.82 6.44
C GLY A 54 -13.41 -13.32 6.50
N PRO A 55 -13.67 -12.67 7.65
CA PRO A 55 -13.74 -11.22 7.75
C PRO A 55 -12.45 -10.53 7.29
N VAL A 56 -12.60 -9.54 6.41
CA VAL A 56 -11.50 -8.64 6.04
C VAL A 56 -11.08 -7.83 7.29
N PRO A 57 -9.78 -7.69 7.55
CA PRO A 57 -9.31 -6.91 8.71
C PRO A 57 -9.80 -5.47 8.66
N GLU A 58 -10.25 -4.96 9.80
CA GLU A 58 -10.98 -3.69 9.90
C GLU A 58 -10.19 -2.50 9.33
N ALA A 59 -8.88 -2.45 9.58
CA ALA A 59 -8.00 -1.40 9.08
C ALA A 59 -7.98 -1.35 7.54
N LEU A 60 -7.87 -2.50 6.87
CA LEU A 60 -7.85 -2.59 5.41
C LEU A 60 -9.23 -2.26 4.83
N ALA A 61 -10.30 -2.79 5.42
CA ALA A 61 -11.67 -2.49 5.02
C ALA A 61 -11.98 -0.99 5.11
N LEU A 62 -11.64 -0.36 6.24
CA LEU A 62 -11.83 1.08 6.43
C LEU A 62 -10.92 1.88 5.50
N PHE A 63 -9.68 1.46 5.25
CA PHE A 63 -8.80 2.14 4.30
C PHE A 63 -9.43 2.19 2.90
N TRP A 64 -9.92 1.07 2.37
CA TRP A 64 -10.59 1.06 1.07
C TRP A 64 -11.87 1.91 1.04
N LEU A 65 -12.68 1.89 2.10
CA LEU A 65 -13.93 2.64 2.20
C LEU A 65 -13.73 4.16 2.36
N ARG A 66 -12.58 4.60 2.88
CA ARG A 66 -12.34 6.01 3.28
C ARG A 66 -11.27 6.70 2.45
N VAL A 67 -10.25 5.96 2.03
CA VAL A 67 -9.09 6.45 1.28
C VAL A 67 -9.07 5.84 -0.13
N GLY A 68 -9.41 4.55 -0.24
CA GLY A 68 -9.37 3.80 -1.49
C GLY A 68 -8.01 3.18 -1.72
N SER A 69 -7.27 3.67 -2.69
CA SER A 69 -5.94 3.19 -3.08
C SER A 69 -4.93 4.33 -3.12
N VAL A 70 -3.65 4.01 -3.09
CA VAL A 70 -2.58 4.97 -3.37
C VAL A 70 -1.57 4.32 -4.30
N ASP A 71 -1.03 5.08 -5.24
CA ASP A 71 0.06 4.64 -6.09
C ASP A 71 1.04 5.77 -6.33
N LEU A 72 2.15 5.75 -5.59
CA LEU A 72 3.23 6.72 -5.75
C LEU A 72 4.29 6.27 -6.78
N SER A 73 4.00 5.29 -7.65
CA SER A 73 4.90 4.96 -8.77
C SER A 73 5.16 6.18 -9.66
N GLY A 74 6.41 6.29 -10.11
CA GLY A 74 6.90 7.48 -10.77
C GLY A 74 8.39 7.71 -10.53
N SER A 75 8.85 8.86 -10.98
CA SER A 75 10.23 9.30 -10.86
C SER A 75 10.34 10.83 -10.81
N HIS A 76 11.50 11.32 -10.41
CA HIS A 76 11.84 12.74 -10.57
C HIS A 76 12.94 12.89 -11.65
N PRO A 77 12.88 13.91 -12.53
CA PRO A 77 13.92 14.13 -13.56
C PRO A 77 15.35 14.24 -13.01
N ASP A 78 15.49 14.75 -11.78
CA ASP A 78 16.79 14.88 -11.10
C ASP A 78 17.14 13.67 -10.21
N TRP A 79 16.32 12.62 -10.15
CA TRP A 79 16.73 11.37 -9.49
C TRP A 79 17.92 10.78 -10.24
N LYS A 80 19.04 10.64 -9.54
CA LYS A 80 20.23 10.02 -10.10
C LYS A 80 20.07 8.51 -10.03
N GLU A 81 20.25 7.85 -11.17
CA GLU A 81 20.39 6.39 -11.22
C GLU A 81 21.59 5.93 -10.37
N PRO A 82 21.47 4.82 -9.62
CA PRO A 82 20.24 4.12 -9.28
C PRO A 82 19.65 4.72 -7.99
N ALA A 83 18.39 5.17 -8.03
CA ALA A 83 17.62 5.22 -6.81
C ALA A 83 17.39 3.76 -6.40
N GLN A 84 18.21 3.27 -5.47
CA GLN A 84 18.11 1.91 -4.94
C GLN A 84 16.72 1.75 -4.32
N CYS A 85 15.99 0.71 -4.74
CA CYS A 85 14.65 0.31 -4.29
C CYS A 85 13.96 1.34 -3.37
N PRO A 86 13.39 2.43 -3.91
CA PRO A 86 12.81 3.49 -3.09
C PRO A 86 11.56 3.04 -2.31
N ASP A 87 11.02 1.87 -2.68
CA ASP A 87 9.84 1.25 -2.09
C ASP A 87 8.67 2.23 -2.02
N GLN A 88 8.32 2.84 -3.17
CA GLN A 88 7.24 3.83 -3.24
C GLN A 88 5.97 3.28 -2.57
N LEU A 89 5.26 4.12 -1.82
CA LEU A 89 4.01 3.71 -1.20
C LEU A 89 2.98 3.36 -2.28
N ILE A 90 2.54 2.11 -2.27
CA ILE A 90 1.46 1.60 -3.11
C ILE A 90 0.51 0.83 -2.19
N VAL A 91 -0.78 1.08 -2.33
CA VAL A 91 -1.86 0.25 -1.79
C VAL A 91 -2.87 0.03 -2.91
N PHE A 92 -3.07 -1.22 -3.31
CA PHE A 92 -3.97 -1.59 -4.38
C PHE A 92 -5.45 -1.36 -4.04
N PRO A 93 -6.28 -1.06 -5.05
CA PRO A 93 -7.72 -0.95 -4.87
C PRO A 93 -8.33 -2.30 -4.48
N ALA A 94 -9.50 -2.26 -3.83
CA ALA A 94 -10.21 -3.45 -3.40
C ALA A 94 -10.55 -4.37 -4.58
N SER A 95 -10.83 -3.78 -5.75
CA SER A 95 -11.12 -4.54 -6.97
C SER A 95 -10.04 -5.55 -7.38
N LEU A 96 -8.76 -5.31 -7.06
CA LEU A 96 -7.69 -6.27 -7.32
C LEU A 96 -7.75 -7.49 -6.39
N ALA A 97 -8.17 -7.29 -5.14
CA ALA A 97 -8.38 -8.39 -4.20
C ALA A 97 -9.49 -9.33 -4.66
N LEU A 98 -10.53 -8.80 -5.31
CA LEU A 98 -11.60 -9.61 -5.91
C LEU A 98 -11.07 -10.44 -7.08
N TYR A 99 -10.27 -9.85 -7.96
CA TYR A 99 -9.62 -10.58 -9.05
C TYR A 99 -8.79 -11.77 -8.51
N HIS A 100 -8.00 -11.56 -7.45
CA HIS A 100 -7.22 -12.64 -6.83
C HIS A 100 -8.06 -13.70 -6.15
N LEU A 101 -9.24 -13.35 -5.62
CA LEU A 101 -10.17 -14.34 -5.08
C LEU A 101 -10.78 -15.21 -6.20
N GLU A 102 -11.09 -14.59 -7.35
CA GLU A 102 -11.64 -15.30 -8.52
C GLU A 102 -10.61 -16.18 -9.24
N ASP A 103 -9.35 -15.76 -9.24
CA ASP A 103 -8.20 -16.47 -9.85
C ASP A 103 -7.59 -17.55 -8.93
N ASP A 104 -8.09 -17.67 -7.70
CA ASP A 104 -7.65 -18.71 -6.77
C ASP A 104 -8.16 -20.09 -7.22
N GLU A 105 -7.30 -20.84 -7.91
CA GLU A 105 -7.59 -22.18 -8.44
C GLU A 105 -7.75 -23.27 -7.35
N GLY A 106 -7.85 -22.89 -6.07
CA GLY A 106 -8.13 -23.80 -4.96
C GLY A 106 -6.88 -24.36 -4.27
N GLY A 107 -5.69 -23.92 -4.66
CA GLY A 107 -4.43 -24.30 -4.01
C GLY A 107 -4.44 -23.99 -2.52
N ARG A 108 -5.07 -22.89 -2.10
CA ARG A 108 -5.20 -22.58 -0.66
C ARG A 108 -6.02 -23.63 0.10
N LEU A 109 -7.05 -24.20 -0.53
CA LEU A 109 -7.95 -25.18 0.09
C LEU A 109 -7.26 -26.54 0.18
N GLU A 110 -6.45 -26.89 -0.81
CA GLU A 110 -5.64 -28.12 -0.80
C GLU A 110 -4.62 -28.13 0.34
N TYR A 111 -3.99 -26.98 0.61
CA TYR A 111 -2.91 -26.86 1.59
C TYR A 111 -3.31 -26.19 2.92
N ASP A 112 -4.60 -25.96 3.15
CA ASP A 112 -5.14 -25.27 4.34
C ASP A 112 -4.43 -23.93 4.63
N LEU A 113 -4.19 -23.16 3.57
CA LEU A 113 -3.52 -21.86 3.65
C LEU A 113 -4.54 -20.72 3.74
N PRO A 114 -4.25 -19.65 4.51
CA PRO A 114 -5.09 -18.47 4.54
C PRO A 114 -5.08 -17.77 3.18
N PHE A 115 -6.23 -17.20 2.79
CA PHE A 115 -6.30 -16.34 1.61
C PHE A 115 -5.43 -15.10 1.84
N GLN A 116 -4.67 -14.70 0.81
CA GLN A 116 -3.77 -13.55 0.88
C GLN A 116 -4.34 -12.41 0.06
N ILE A 117 -4.80 -11.34 0.72
CA ILE A 117 -5.10 -10.10 0.00
C ILE A 117 -3.77 -9.43 -0.31
N VAL A 118 -3.42 -9.39 -1.60
CA VAL A 118 -2.26 -8.62 -2.08
C VAL A 118 -2.58 -7.13 -2.01
N VAL A 119 -1.80 -6.39 -1.22
CA VAL A 119 -2.00 -4.95 -1.02
C VAL A 119 -1.00 -4.10 -1.78
N ALA A 120 0.18 -4.63 -2.13
CA ALA A 120 1.17 -3.92 -2.95
C ALA A 120 2.16 -4.90 -3.60
N PRO A 121 2.90 -4.51 -4.65
CA PRO A 121 4.12 -5.22 -5.04
C PRO A 121 5.15 -5.14 -3.91
N ASP A 122 6.17 -6.00 -3.90
CA ASP A 122 7.33 -5.85 -3.03
C ASP A 122 8.29 -4.75 -3.50
N GLU A 123 9.20 -4.33 -2.62
CA GLU A 123 10.19 -3.27 -2.87
C GLU A 123 11.04 -3.48 -4.15
N LEU A 124 11.35 -4.73 -4.52
CA LEU A 124 12.16 -5.04 -5.70
C LEU A 124 11.34 -4.92 -6.98
N HIS A 125 10.11 -5.45 -6.99
CA HIS A 125 9.22 -5.29 -8.14
C HIS A 125 8.87 -3.81 -8.39
N LYS A 126 8.69 -3.01 -7.33
CA LYS A 126 8.52 -1.55 -7.45
C LYS A 126 9.73 -0.88 -8.12
N ALA A 127 10.92 -1.45 -7.97
CA ALA A 127 12.16 -1.00 -8.58
C ALA A 127 12.47 -1.65 -9.93
N ASN A 128 11.49 -2.32 -10.58
CA ASN A 128 11.67 -3.07 -11.82
C ASN A 128 12.78 -4.13 -11.76
N THR A 129 13.06 -4.65 -10.58
CA THR A 129 13.97 -5.78 -10.34
C THR A 129 13.15 -7.05 -10.13
N SER A 130 13.69 -8.21 -10.51
CA SER A 130 13.03 -9.51 -10.22
C SER A 130 12.74 -9.57 -8.72
N GLY A 131 11.46 -9.59 -8.35
CA GLY A 131 11.04 -9.37 -6.97
C GLY A 131 10.67 -10.63 -6.20
N GLY A 132 10.35 -10.41 -4.94
CA GLY A 132 9.86 -11.43 -4.02
C GLY A 132 8.34 -11.60 -4.07
N PRO A 133 7.77 -12.34 -3.11
CA PRO A 133 6.33 -12.35 -2.90
C PRO A 133 5.83 -10.92 -2.58
N PRO A 134 4.65 -10.53 -3.07
CA PRO A 134 4.12 -9.19 -2.88
C PRO A 134 3.76 -8.94 -1.40
N TYR A 135 3.60 -7.67 -1.02
CA TYR A 135 3.07 -7.34 0.30
C TYR A 135 1.60 -7.74 0.37
N SER A 136 1.24 -8.50 1.41
CA SER A 136 -0.09 -9.07 1.55
C SER A 136 -0.58 -9.10 2.99
N VAL A 137 -1.88 -9.33 3.14
CA VAL A 137 -2.56 -9.51 4.42
C VAL A 137 -3.28 -10.86 4.40
N SER A 138 -3.07 -11.66 5.42
CA SER A 138 -3.78 -12.93 5.61
C SER A 138 -5.24 -12.72 6.02
N VAL A 139 -6.16 -13.45 5.40
CA VAL A 139 -7.59 -13.48 5.75
C VAL A 139 -8.05 -14.93 5.98
N PRO A 140 -8.73 -15.20 7.11
CA PRO A 140 -9.12 -14.25 8.16
C PRO A 140 -7.95 -13.80 9.03
N SER A 141 -8.07 -12.64 9.67
CA SER A 141 -7.16 -12.18 10.74
C SER A 141 -7.93 -11.82 11.99
N ALA A 142 -7.38 -12.14 13.16
CA ALA A 142 -7.94 -11.75 14.45
C ALA A 142 -7.62 -10.29 14.82
N ALA A 143 -6.61 -9.69 14.18
CA ALA A 143 -6.19 -8.33 14.45
C ALA A 143 -6.99 -7.32 13.62
N MET A 144 -7.41 -6.21 14.24
CA MET A 144 -8.06 -5.09 13.53
C MET A 144 -7.12 -4.49 12.48
N ASP A 145 -5.84 -4.31 12.85
CA ASP A 145 -4.76 -3.93 11.96
C ASP A 145 -3.81 -5.14 11.81
N PRO A 146 -3.84 -5.82 10.65
CA PRO A 146 -3.16 -7.10 10.48
C PRO A 146 -1.65 -6.89 10.24
N PRO A 147 -0.81 -7.89 10.58
CA PRO A 147 0.58 -7.92 10.14
C PRO A 147 0.68 -7.83 8.61
N LEU A 148 1.65 -7.06 8.12
CA LEU A 148 1.96 -6.99 6.70
C LEU A 148 2.94 -8.12 6.35
N ASN A 149 2.49 -9.08 5.56
CA ASN A 149 3.34 -10.18 5.11
C ASN A 149 4.35 -9.68 4.08
N ASN A 150 5.53 -10.30 4.07
CA ASN A 150 6.62 -10.06 3.12
C ASN A 150 7.24 -8.66 3.18
N SER A 151 6.88 -7.81 4.15
CA SER A 151 7.66 -6.62 4.47
C SER A 151 9.03 -7.02 5.06
N SER A 152 10.06 -6.22 4.77
CA SER A 152 11.39 -6.36 5.37
C SER A 152 11.40 -6.03 6.87
N GLU A 153 10.41 -5.27 7.33
CA GLU A 153 10.20 -4.89 8.73
C GLU A 153 9.03 -5.68 9.34
N ALA A 154 9.09 -5.94 10.64
CA ALA A 154 7.96 -6.50 11.38
C ALA A 154 6.96 -5.38 11.70
N GLU A 155 6.03 -5.12 10.78
CA GLU A 155 5.04 -4.04 10.87
C GLU A 155 3.62 -4.49 10.49
N THR A 156 2.62 -3.74 10.93
CA THR A 156 1.23 -3.88 10.47
C THR A 156 0.99 -3.12 9.17
N PHE A 157 -0.18 -3.35 8.57
CA PHE A 157 -0.64 -2.61 7.39
C PHE A 157 -0.63 -1.08 7.62
N LEU A 158 -1.18 -0.58 8.73
CA LEU A 158 -1.17 0.87 8.98
C LEU A 158 0.21 1.39 9.39
N GLU A 159 1.02 0.60 10.10
CA GLU A 159 2.39 0.97 10.46
C GLU A 159 3.26 1.16 9.21
N HIS A 160 3.09 0.32 8.19
CA HIS A 160 3.77 0.47 6.90
C HIS A 160 3.42 1.79 6.21
N ILE A 161 2.13 2.12 6.12
CA ILE A 161 1.67 3.38 5.50
C ILE A 161 2.22 4.58 6.27
N ASP A 162 2.16 4.54 7.60
CA ASP A 162 2.67 5.62 8.44
C ASP A 162 4.19 5.77 8.33
N ARG A 163 4.93 4.65 8.27
CA ARG A 163 6.37 4.66 8.00
C ARG A 163 6.68 5.28 6.65
N ALA A 164 5.95 4.89 5.60
CA ALA A 164 6.12 5.46 4.29
C ALA A 164 5.87 6.97 4.28
N LEU A 165 4.82 7.46 4.94
CA LEU A 165 4.54 8.89 5.09
C LEU A 165 5.64 9.65 5.83
N ARG A 166 6.20 9.09 6.92
CA ARG A 166 7.38 9.65 7.61
C ARG A 166 8.61 9.71 6.73
N CYS A 167 8.67 8.88 5.70
CA CYS A 167 9.71 8.82 4.68
C CYS A 167 9.29 9.54 3.39
N GLY A 168 8.31 10.45 3.42
CA GLY A 168 7.90 11.22 2.24
C GLY A 168 7.38 10.36 1.08
N GLY A 169 6.86 9.17 1.37
CA GLY A 169 6.37 8.19 0.39
C GLY A 169 7.38 7.13 -0.04
N PHE A 170 8.64 7.20 0.42
CA PHE A 170 9.74 6.38 -0.06
C PHE A 170 10.52 5.71 1.09
N PRO A 171 9.89 4.76 1.82
CA PRO A 171 10.50 4.07 2.94
C PRO A 171 11.85 3.39 2.63
N GLY A 172 12.05 2.91 1.41
CA GLY A 172 13.31 2.27 1.00
C GLY A 172 14.50 3.24 0.92
N LEU A 173 14.24 4.55 0.86
CA LEU A 173 15.28 5.58 0.90
C LEU A 173 15.67 5.98 2.34
N ALA A 174 14.96 5.48 3.36
CA ALA A 174 15.23 5.83 4.74
C ALA A 174 16.64 5.37 5.15
N GLY A 175 17.52 6.33 5.48
CA GLY A 175 18.89 6.04 5.90
C GLY A 175 19.89 5.85 4.75
N CYS A 176 19.45 5.89 3.49
CA CYS A 176 20.35 5.94 2.34
C CYS A 176 21.03 7.32 2.27
N LYS A 177 22.36 7.37 2.39
CA LYS A 177 23.09 8.66 2.46
C LYS A 177 23.13 9.43 1.14
N ASP A 178 22.88 8.75 0.01
CA ASP A 178 23.16 9.26 -1.33
C ASP A 178 21.91 9.35 -2.24
N HIS A 179 20.69 9.25 -1.70
CA HIS A 179 19.47 9.25 -2.53
C HIS A 179 19.14 10.61 -3.19
N GLY A 180 19.73 11.73 -2.73
CA GLY A 180 19.57 13.08 -3.31
C GLY A 180 18.17 13.71 -3.18
N TRP A 181 17.13 12.93 -2.88
CA TRP A 181 15.75 13.37 -2.72
C TRP A 181 15.50 14.13 -1.40
N PRO A 182 14.72 15.23 -1.36
CA PRO A 182 14.59 16.05 -0.16
C PRO A 182 13.53 15.46 0.78
N LEU A 183 13.75 14.22 1.26
CA LEU A 183 12.81 13.48 2.11
C LEU A 183 12.29 14.35 3.25
N ASP A 184 13.16 15.11 3.92
CA ASP A 184 12.82 16.02 5.02
C ASP A 184 11.79 17.10 4.66
N SER A 185 11.77 17.57 3.42
CA SER A 185 10.78 18.54 2.93
C SER A 185 9.43 17.91 2.54
N LEU A 186 9.41 16.58 2.39
CA LEU A 186 8.25 15.80 1.95
C LEU A 186 7.50 15.13 3.10
N LYS A 187 8.15 14.95 4.27
CA LYS A 187 7.56 14.34 5.46
C LYS A 187 6.28 15.06 5.88
N CYS A 188 5.32 14.28 6.39
CA CYS A 188 4.08 14.75 7.03
C CYS A 188 3.72 13.89 8.21
#